data_AF-A0A7X8YYZ2-F1
#
_entry.id   AF-A0A7X8YYZ2-F1
#
_cell.length_a   1.000
_cell.length_b   1.000
_cell.length_c   1.000
_cell.angle_alpha   90.00
_cell.angle_beta   90.00
_cell.angle_gamma   90.00
#
_symmetry.space_group_name_H-M   'P 1'
#
loop_
_entity.id
_entity.type
_entity.pdbx_description
1 polymer ?
#
loop_
_entity_poly.entity_id
_entity_poly.type
_entity_poly.pdbx_seq_one_letter_code
_entity_poly.pdbx_strand_id
1 'polypeptide(L)'
;MVKATARKIRRHIIHKVLSLDDTPHRIALGVAVGFFVAWTPTIGIQMILTVALATLLRANKFVGVPVVWLSNPLTLVPVYYPSYRLGCWLIGMEPCSARQMLEILQLKEGWLKLLTNTMDILIAMSLGSLIIGLALATVAYYITKAGVRKYRVYRMNHPRRRLRPFQRLKSDR
;
A
#
# COMPACT_ATOMS: atom_id res chain seq x y z
N MET A 1 -16.84 -19.51 4.20
CA MET A 1 -15.92 -19.37 3.03
C MET A 1 -14.84 -18.29 3.24
N VAL A 2 -15.20 -17.05 3.63
CA VAL A 2 -14.27 -15.90 3.81
C VAL A 2 -13.08 -16.17 4.76
N LYS A 3 -13.30 -16.86 5.89
CA LYS A 3 -12.24 -17.15 6.89
C LYS A 3 -11.11 -18.03 6.34
N ALA A 4 -11.38 -18.91 5.37
CA ALA A 4 -10.39 -19.82 4.79
C ALA A 4 -9.50 -19.11 3.77
N THR A 5 -10.11 -18.28 2.91
CA THR A 5 -9.41 -17.44 1.93
C THR A 5 -8.52 -16.41 2.62
N ALA A 6 -9.03 -15.75 3.68
CA ALA A 6 -8.25 -14.82 4.49
C ALA A 6 -7.03 -15.50 5.14
N ARG A 7 -7.15 -16.74 5.63
CA ARG A 7 -6.00 -17.50 6.17
C ARG A 7 -4.98 -17.83 5.10
N LYS A 8 -5.41 -18.16 3.88
CA LYS A 8 -4.53 -18.53 2.76
C LYS A 8 -3.74 -17.32 2.27
N ILE A 9 -4.41 -16.19 2.06
CA ILE A 9 -3.80 -14.88 1.72
C ILE A 9 -2.85 -14.44 2.85
N ARG A 10 -3.29 -14.53 4.10
CA ARG A 10 -2.46 -14.21 5.27
C ARG A 10 -1.16 -15.01 5.28
N ARG A 11 -1.21 -16.34 5.08
CA ARG A 11 0.00 -17.16 5.02
C ARG A 11 0.90 -16.77 3.84
N HIS A 12 0.33 -16.50 2.66
CA HIS A 12 1.09 -16.15 1.47
C HIS A 12 1.82 -14.80 1.60
N ILE A 13 1.12 -13.76 2.05
CA ILE A 13 1.70 -12.43 2.29
C ILE A 13 2.76 -12.54 3.39
N ILE A 14 2.45 -13.25 4.48
CA ILE A 14 3.41 -13.45 5.58
C ILE A 14 4.68 -14.16 5.09
N HIS A 15 4.59 -15.20 4.25
CA HIS A 15 5.80 -15.91 3.81
C HIS A 15 6.70 -15.06 2.89
N LYS A 16 6.13 -14.24 1.99
CA LYS A 16 6.93 -13.37 1.09
C LYS A 16 7.46 -12.11 1.77
N VAL A 17 6.67 -11.47 2.64
CA VAL A 17 7.12 -10.27 3.38
C VAL A 17 8.17 -10.65 4.42
N LEU A 18 8.20 -11.89 4.90
CA LEU A 18 9.02 -12.34 6.02
C LEU A 18 10.23 -13.19 5.61
N SER A 19 10.37 -13.53 4.32
CA SER A 19 11.66 -13.96 3.74
C SER A 19 12.60 -12.78 3.49
N LEU A 20 12.13 -11.54 3.68
CA LEU A 20 12.99 -10.37 3.66
C LEU A 20 13.74 -10.31 4.99
N ASP A 21 15.08 -10.37 4.93
CA ASP A 21 16.00 -10.24 6.07
C ASP A 21 16.04 -8.81 6.66
N ASP A 22 14.93 -8.07 6.57
CA ASP A 22 14.86 -6.67 6.94
C ASP A 22 14.17 -6.48 8.31
N THR A 23 14.36 -5.33 8.97
CA THR A 23 13.77 -5.11 10.31
C THR A 23 12.23 -4.95 10.23
N PRO A 24 11.47 -5.29 11.29
CA PRO A 24 10.02 -5.10 11.31
C PRO A 24 9.61 -3.64 11.08
N HIS A 25 10.46 -2.71 11.50
CA HIS A 25 10.29 -1.28 11.28
C HIS A 25 10.39 -0.92 9.79
N ARG A 26 11.45 -1.37 9.09
CA ARG A 26 11.66 -1.04 7.67
C ARG A 26 10.60 -1.65 6.76
N ILE A 27 10.12 -2.85 7.10
CA ILE A 27 8.99 -3.50 6.42
C ILE A 27 7.71 -2.68 6.62
N ALA A 28 7.39 -2.33 7.86
CA ALA A 28 6.20 -1.53 8.18
C ALA A 28 6.23 -0.15 7.53
N LEU A 29 7.40 0.50 7.51
CA LEU A 29 7.59 1.78 6.85
C LEU A 29 7.42 1.67 5.34
N GLY A 30 7.88 0.57 4.73
CA GLY A 30 7.67 0.30 3.30
C GLY A 30 6.19 0.21 2.96
N VAL A 31 5.42 -0.54 3.77
CA VAL A 31 3.96 -0.63 3.62
C VAL A 31 3.30 0.74 3.77
N ALA A 32 3.68 1.52 4.78
CA ALA A 32 3.12 2.84 5.05
C ALA A 32 3.35 3.81 3.88
N VAL A 33 4.57 3.86 3.35
CA VAL A 33 4.90 4.67 2.16
C VAL A 33 4.07 4.25 0.96
N GLY A 34 3.93 2.94 0.74
CA GLY A 34 3.09 2.43 -0.35
C GLY A 34 1.62 2.82 -0.20
N PHE A 35 1.04 2.73 1.01
CA PHE A 35 -0.34 3.16 1.25
C PHE A 35 -0.52 4.67 1.07
N PHE A 36 0.43 5.47 1.54
CA PHE A 36 0.40 6.92 1.37
C PHE A 36 0.39 7.30 -0.11
N VAL A 37 1.34 6.75 -0.88
CA VAL A 37 1.44 7.04 -2.32
C VAL A 37 0.28 6.45 -3.12
N ALA A 38 -0.28 5.31 -2.71
CA ALA A 38 -1.46 4.74 -3.36
C ALA A 38 -2.70 5.63 -3.23
N TRP A 39 -2.77 6.44 -2.17
CA TRP A 39 -3.87 7.36 -1.93
C TRP A 39 -3.69 8.71 -2.62
N THR A 40 -2.45 9.10 -2.97
CA THR A 40 -2.21 10.33 -3.72
C THR A 40 -2.51 10.12 -5.20
N PRO A 41 -3.10 11.10 -5.90
CA PRO A 41 -3.48 10.98 -7.31
C PRO A 41 -2.26 11.09 -8.24
N THR A 42 -1.29 10.20 -8.06
CA THR A 42 0.02 10.20 -8.73
C THR A 42 0.13 9.08 -9.77
N ILE A 43 -0.98 8.75 -10.43
CA ILE A 43 -1.03 7.68 -11.42
C ILE A 43 0.01 7.92 -12.52
N GLY A 44 0.77 6.87 -12.86
CA GLY A 44 1.89 6.92 -13.79
C GLY A 44 3.24 7.11 -13.09
N ILE A 45 3.34 8.00 -12.10
CA ILE A 45 4.60 8.28 -11.37
C ILE A 45 4.69 7.64 -9.98
N GLN A 46 3.58 7.07 -9.48
CA GLN A 46 3.46 6.49 -8.14
C GLN A 46 4.55 5.46 -7.80
N MET A 47 5.04 4.71 -8.79
CA MET A 47 6.12 3.73 -8.61
C MET A 47 7.44 4.43 -8.27
N ILE A 48 7.78 5.45 -9.05
CA ILE A 48 8.99 6.25 -8.86
C ILE A 48 8.89 6.97 -7.52
N LEU A 49 7.73 7.58 -7.22
CA LEU A 49 7.50 8.28 -5.97
C LEU A 49 7.61 7.35 -4.75
N THR A 50 7.05 6.15 -4.83
CA THR A 50 7.17 5.13 -3.78
C THR A 50 8.62 4.72 -3.55
N VAL A 51 9.38 4.47 -4.62
CA VAL A 51 10.80 4.11 -4.52
C VAL A 51 11.62 5.26 -3.96
N ALA A 52 11.36 6.50 -4.39
CA ALA A 52 12.04 7.70 -3.92
C ALA A 52 11.79 7.92 -2.43
N LEU A 53 10.52 7.95 -2.00
CA LEU A 53 10.15 8.10 -0.59
C LEU A 53 10.66 6.94 0.27
N ALA A 54 10.57 5.70 -0.22
CA ALA A 54 11.11 4.55 0.49
C ALA A 54 12.65 4.63 0.62
N THR A 55 13.35 5.21 -0.36
CA THR A 55 14.80 5.45 -0.28
C THR A 55 15.12 6.52 0.77
N LEU A 56 14.42 7.66 0.71
CA LEU A 56 14.62 8.79 1.62
C LEU A 56 14.38 8.39 3.08
N LEU A 57 13.30 7.66 3.33
CA LEU A 57 12.91 7.20 4.67
C LEU A 57 13.62 5.90 5.09
N ARG A 58 14.57 5.40 4.29
CA ARG A 58 15.27 4.12 4.51
C ARG A 58 14.32 2.93 4.71
N ALA A 59 13.14 2.99 4.10
CA ALA A 59 12.11 1.95 4.13
C ALA A 59 12.43 0.80 3.16
N ASN A 60 11.73 -0.33 3.31
CA ASN A 60 11.87 -1.45 2.39
C ASN A 60 11.08 -1.20 1.08
N LYS A 61 11.80 -0.88 0.01
CA LYS A 61 11.24 -0.56 -1.31
C LYS A 61 10.49 -1.77 -1.93
N PHE A 62 11.00 -2.98 -1.73
CA PHE A 62 10.40 -4.22 -2.25
C PHE A 62 9.04 -4.52 -1.62
N VAL A 63 8.80 -4.03 -0.40
CA VAL A 63 7.51 -4.16 0.28
C VAL A 63 6.56 -3.03 -0.11
N GLY A 64 7.06 -1.80 -0.27
CA GLY A 64 6.22 -0.65 -0.60
C GLY A 64 5.67 -0.65 -2.04
N VAL A 65 6.49 -1.09 -3.00
CA VAL A 65 6.10 -1.10 -4.43
C VAL A 65 4.86 -1.98 -4.72
N PRO A 66 4.75 -3.21 -4.20
CA PRO A 66 3.53 -4.00 -4.39
C PRO A 66 2.27 -3.38 -3.77
N VAL A 67 2.41 -2.52 -2.75
CA VAL A 67 1.27 -1.86 -2.09
C VAL A 67 0.63 -0.82 -3.00
N VAL A 68 1.40 -0.09 -3.82
CA VAL A 68 0.81 0.85 -4.79
C VAL A 68 0.07 0.17 -5.93
N TRP A 69 0.31 -1.13 -6.16
CA TRP A 69 -0.45 -1.91 -7.15
C TRP A 69 -1.84 -2.34 -6.66
N LEU A 70 -2.23 -2.01 -5.42
CA LEU A 70 -3.61 -2.21 -4.97
C LEU A 70 -4.61 -1.29 -5.70
N SER A 71 -4.13 -0.22 -6.33
CA SER A 71 -4.93 0.75 -7.09
C SER A 71 -5.32 0.17 -8.46
N ASN A 72 -6.40 -0.61 -8.47
CA ASN A 72 -7.10 -1.13 -9.66
C ASN A 72 -8.14 -0.08 -10.11
N PRO A 73 -8.47 0.04 -11.41
CA PRO A 73 -9.65 0.78 -11.89
C PRO A 73 -10.93 0.66 -11.03
N LEU A 74 -11.20 -0.53 -10.49
CA LEU A 74 -12.31 -0.82 -9.57
C LEU A 74 -12.16 -0.19 -8.18
N THR A 75 -10.94 0.02 -7.69
CA THR A 75 -10.66 0.62 -6.39
C THR A 75 -10.46 2.14 -6.44
N LEU A 76 -10.37 2.75 -7.63
CA LEU A 76 -10.16 4.20 -7.80
C LEU A 76 -11.26 5.03 -7.12
N VAL A 77 -12.53 4.76 -7.41
CA VAL A 77 -13.65 5.52 -6.82
C VAL A 77 -13.72 5.37 -5.30
N PRO A 78 -13.70 4.17 -4.71
CA PRO A 78 -13.76 4.05 -3.25
C PRO A 78 -12.52 4.64 -2.53
N VAL A 79 -11.39 4.82 -3.22
CA VAL A 79 -10.17 5.46 -2.67
C VAL A 79 -10.22 6.99 -2.83
N TYR A 80 -10.49 7.48 -4.04
CA TYR A 80 -10.41 8.90 -4.36
C TYR A 80 -11.67 9.67 -4.04
N TYR A 81 -12.86 9.08 -4.10
CA TYR A 81 -14.11 9.81 -3.83
C TYR A 81 -14.21 10.31 -2.37
N PRO A 82 -13.89 9.50 -1.34
CA PRO A 82 -13.87 10.02 0.04
C PRO A 82 -12.82 11.11 0.24
N SER A 83 -11.64 10.95 -0.39
CA SER A 83 -10.56 11.94 -0.37
C SER A 83 -11.00 13.25 -1.02
N TYR A 84 -11.62 13.18 -2.19
CA TYR A 84 -12.20 14.32 -2.89
C TYR A 84 -13.28 15.02 -2.06
N ARG A 85 -14.22 14.27 -1.48
CA ARG A 85 -15.27 14.86 -0.63
C ARG A 85 -14.70 15.56 0.60
N LEU A 86 -13.71 14.95 1.26
CA LEU A 86 -13.03 15.58 2.39
C LEU A 86 -12.33 16.87 1.94
N GLY A 87 -11.65 16.83 0.79
CA GLY A 87 -11.04 18.01 0.18
C GLY A 87 -12.01 19.13 -0.13
N CYS A 88 -13.13 18.80 -0.77
CA CYS A 88 -14.21 19.74 -1.09
C CYS A 88 -14.72 20.43 0.17
N TRP A 89 -14.94 19.64 1.23
CA TRP A 89 -15.37 20.16 2.53
C TRP A 89 -14.34 21.13 3.14
N LEU A 90 -13.04 20.86 2.98
CA LEU A 90 -11.97 21.74 3.48
C LEU A 90 -11.85 23.06 2.73
N ILE A 91 -12.10 23.06 1.42
CA ILE A 91 -11.98 24.26 0.57
C ILE A 91 -13.31 24.98 0.33
N GLY A 92 -14.42 24.47 0.88
CA GLY A 92 -15.76 25.05 0.71
C GLY A 92 -16.37 24.84 -0.68
N MET A 93 -15.98 23.80 -1.41
CA MET A 93 -16.49 23.48 -2.74
C MET A 93 -17.61 22.43 -2.67
N GLU A 94 -18.61 22.52 -3.56
CA GLU A 94 -19.61 21.46 -3.70
C GLU A 94 -19.01 20.23 -4.42
N PRO A 95 -19.07 19.04 -3.80
CA PRO A 95 -18.56 17.83 -4.43
C PRO A 95 -19.47 17.36 -5.56
N CYS A 96 -18.88 16.90 -6.66
CA CYS A 96 -19.61 16.18 -7.70
C CYS A 96 -20.11 14.81 -7.18
N SER A 97 -21.08 14.24 -7.89
CA SER A 97 -21.60 12.91 -7.57
C SER A 97 -20.55 11.81 -7.79
N ALA A 98 -20.66 10.71 -7.05
CA ALA A 98 -19.78 9.54 -7.25
C ALA A 98 -19.84 8.99 -8.68
N ARG A 99 -21.00 9.13 -9.36
CA ARG A 99 -21.20 8.73 -10.76
C ARG A 99 -20.37 9.59 -11.71
N GLN A 100 -20.39 10.91 -11.54
CA GLN A 100 -19.56 11.81 -12.34
C GLN A 100 -18.07 11.55 -12.13
N MET A 101 -17.65 11.29 -10.88
CA MET A 101 -16.26 10.92 -10.58
C MET A 101 -15.88 9.61 -11.27
N LEU A 102 -16.75 8.60 -11.27
CA LEU A 102 -16.52 7.33 -11.95
C LEU A 102 -16.30 7.53 -13.46
N GLU A 103 -17.15 8.34 -14.09
CA GLU A 103 -17.03 8.67 -15.53
C GLU A 103 -15.68 9.36 -15.83
N ILE A 104 -15.26 10.30 -14.98
CA ILE A 104 -13.96 10.97 -15.14
C ILE A 104 -12.79 9.99 -14.92
N LEU A 105 -12.86 9.10 -13.93
CA LEU A 105 -11.73 8.21 -13.61
C LEU A 105 -11.62 6.98 -14.55
N GLN A 106 -12.73 6.56 -15.19
CA GLN A 106 -12.75 5.42 -16.12
C GLN A 106 -12.38 5.82 -17.56
N LEU A 107 -12.60 7.06 -17.96
CA LEU A 107 -12.21 7.53 -19.29
C LEU A 107 -10.68 7.64 -19.38
N LYS A 108 -10.11 7.11 -20.48
CA LYS A 108 -8.66 7.20 -20.77
C LYS A 108 -8.17 8.66 -20.77
N GLU A 109 -8.99 9.56 -21.31
CA GLU A 109 -8.77 11.01 -21.33
C GLU A 109 -9.10 11.69 -20.00
N GLY A 110 -9.80 11.02 -19.09
CA GLY A 110 -10.34 11.66 -17.89
C GLY A 110 -9.26 12.03 -16.87
N TRP A 111 -8.17 11.26 -16.79
CA TRP A 111 -6.97 11.66 -16.05
C TRP A 111 -6.31 12.92 -16.63
N LEU A 112 -6.28 13.05 -17.96
CA LEU A 112 -5.74 14.23 -18.62
C LEU A 112 -6.63 15.46 -18.37
N LYS A 113 -7.96 15.29 -18.45
CA LYS A 113 -8.95 16.32 -18.12
C LYS A 113 -8.84 16.77 -16.65
N LEU A 114 -8.49 15.85 -15.75
CA LEU A 114 -8.20 16.16 -14.35
C LEU A 114 -6.99 17.09 -14.21
N LEU A 115 -5.96 16.87 -15.03
CA LEU A 115 -4.71 17.61 -15.02
C LEU A 115 -4.74 18.95 -15.77
N THR A 116 -5.71 19.19 -16.65
CA THR A 116 -5.73 20.40 -17.49
C THR A 116 -6.92 21.31 -17.21
N ASN A 117 -8.11 20.75 -16.96
CA ASN A 117 -9.36 21.52 -16.99
C ASN A 117 -10.15 21.49 -15.67
N THR A 118 -9.65 20.80 -14.64
CA THR A 118 -10.33 20.69 -13.33
C THR A 118 -9.33 20.74 -12.17
N MET A 119 -8.52 21.81 -12.15
CA MET A 119 -7.55 22.06 -11.08
C MET A 119 -8.16 22.05 -9.69
N ASP A 120 -9.38 22.56 -9.54
CA ASP A 120 -10.08 22.57 -8.24
C ASP A 120 -10.37 21.15 -7.74
N ILE A 121 -10.75 20.24 -8.66
CA ILE A 121 -10.98 18.83 -8.33
C ILE A 121 -9.68 18.16 -7.91
N LEU A 122 -8.60 18.42 -8.63
CA LEU A 122 -7.28 17.87 -8.32
C LEU A 122 -6.75 18.40 -6.97
N ILE A 123 -6.93 19.69 -6.68
CA ILE A 123 -6.51 20.31 -5.41
C ILE A 123 -7.31 19.73 -4.26
N ALA A 124 -8.65 19.70 -4.37
CA ALA A 124 -9.52 19.10 -3.36
C ALA A 124 -9.12 17.63 -3.10
N MET A 125 -9.01 16.83 -4.16
CA MET A 125 -8.65 15.43 -4.05
C MET A 125 -7.26 15.24 -3.44
N SER A 126 -6.29 16.07 -3.81
CA SER A 126 -4.93 16.04 -3.25
C SER A 126 -4.95 16.36 -1.75
N LEU A 127 -5.62 17.43 -1.32
CA LEU A 127 -5.74 17.82 0.08
C LEU A 127 -6.36 16.71 0.93
N GLY A 128 -7.50 16.17 0.51
CA GLY A 128 -8.13 15.08 1.25
C GLY A 128 -7.31 13.80 1.20
N SER A 129 -6.60 13.53 0.11
CA SER A 129 -5.71 12.37 0.01
C SER A 129 -4.51 12.45 0.94
N LEU A 130 -3.97 13.65 1.20
CA LEU A 130 -2.89 13.82 2.18
C LEU A 130 -3.35 13.43 3.58
N ILE A 131 -4.56 13.83 3.97
CA ILE A 131 -5.11 13.54 5.30
C ILE A 131 -5.45 12.05 5.43
N ILE A 132 -6.27 11.52 4.51
CA ILE A 132 -6.70 10.12 4.57
C ILE A 132 -5.52 9.18 4.33
N GLY A 133 -4.68 9.48 3.34
CA GLY A 133 -3.49 8.70 3.03
C GLY A 133 -2.51 8.65 4.20
N LEU A 134 -2.29 9.75 4.91
CA LEU A 134 -1.41 9.76 6.09
C LEU A 134 -2.00 8.97 7.26
N ALA A 135 -3.31 9.10 7.50
CA ALA A 135 -4.01 8.34 8.52
C ALA A 135 -3.92 6.82 8.24
N LEU A 136 -4.22 6.41 7.00
CA LEU A 136 -4.13 5.02 6.57
C LEU A 136 -2.70 4.48 6.58
N ALA A 137 -1.72 5.28 6.16
CA ALA A 137 -0.31 4.92 6.23
C ALA A 137 0.15 4.66 7.66
N THR A 138 -0.31 5.50 8.61
CA THR A 138 0.01 5.36 10.03
C THR A 138 -0.62 4.09 10.60
N VAL A 139 -1.90 3.83 10.30
CA VAL A 139 -2.58 2.58 10.70
C VAL A 139 -1.87 1.36 10.11
N ALA A 140 -1.55 1.39 8.81
CA ALA A 140 -0.85 0.31 8.13
C ALA A 140 0.52 0.03 8.74
N TYR A 141 1.28 1.07 9.09
CA TYR A 141 2.57 0.94 9.79
C TYR A 141 2.43 0.14 11.09
N TYR A 142 1.51 0.53 11.97
CA TYR A 142 1.35 -0.14 13.27
C TYR A 142 0.86 -1.58 13.13
N ILE A 143 -0.10 -1.83 12.23
CA ILE A 143 -0.62 -3.17 11.95
C ILE A 143 0.52 -4.07 11.42
N THR A 144 1.28 -3.60 10.42
CA THR A 144 2.38 -4.38 9.86
C THR A 144 3.48 -4.63 10.89
N LYS A 145 3.87 -3.62 11.67
CA LYS A 145 4.89 -3.76 12.72
C LYS A 145 4.48 -4.79 13.78
N ALA A 146 3.24 -4.71 14.26
CA ALA A 146 2.69 -5.66 15.23
C ALA A 146 2.60 -7.09 14.65
N GLY A 147 2.13 -7.22 13.41
CA GLY A 147 2.03 -8.50 12.71
C GLY A 147 3.39 -9.19 12.52
N VAL A 148 4.39 -8.44 12.05
CA VAL A 148 5.76 -8.96 11.85
C VAL A 148 6.40 -9.34 13.20
N ARG A 149 6.25 -8.51 14.24
CA ARG A 149 6.80 -8.82 15.58
C ARG A 149 6.18 -10.08 16.16
N LYS A 150 4.85 -10.20 16.14
CA LYS A 150 4.14 -11.38 16.65
C LYS A 150 4.53 -12.65 15.91
N TYR A 151 4.68 -12.57 14.59
CA TYR A 151 5.12 -13.73 13.80
C TYR A 151 6.57 -14.12 14.08
N ARG A 152 7.50 -13.16 14.24
CA ARG A 152 8.90 -13.47 14.57
C ARG A 152 9.03 -14.17 15.91
N VAL A 153 8.32 -13.70 16.93
CA VAL A 153 8.26 -14.35 18.25
C VAL A 153 7.69 -15.76 18.13
N TYR A 154 6.59 -15.92 17.38
CA TYR A 154 6.01 -17.25 17.13
C TYR A 154 6.99 -18.21 16.43
N ARG A 155 7.75 -17.72 15.43
CA ARG A 155 8.77 -18.50 14.69
C ARG A 155 9.94 -18.89 15.58
N MET A 156 10.38 -17.98 16.46
CA MET A 156 11.45 -18.27 17.44
C MET A 156 11.02 -19.35 18.43
N ASN A 157 9.76 -19.32 18.90
CA ASN A 157 9.23 -20.30 19.85
C ASN A 157 8.89 -21.66 19.21
N HIS A 158 8.86 -21.76 17.87
CA HIS A 158 8.61 -23.02 17.14
C HIS A 158 9.72 -23.29 16.09
N PRO A 159 10.96 -23.61 16.52
CA PRO A 159 12.11 -23.78 15.62
C PRO A 159 12.05 -25.01 14.67
N ARG A 160 10.96 -25.76 14.66
CA ARG A 160 10.80 -26.98 13.85
C ARG A 160 10.54 -26.65 12.38
N ARG A 161 11.59 -26.34 11.61
CA ARG A 161 11.75 -26.62 10.15
C ARG A 161 13.01 -25.98 9.51
N ARG A 162 14.13 -25.85 10.24
CA ARG A 162 15.46 -25.93 9.61
C ARG A 162 15.93 -27.38 9.67
N LEU A 163 15.26 -28.27 8.95
CA LEU A 163 15.90 -29.53 8.57
C LEU A 163 17.01 -29.13 7.60
N ARG A 164 18.26 -29.29 8.06
CA ARG A 164 19.44 -29.34 7.21
C ARG A 164 19.22 -30.43 6.16
N PRO A 165 19.58 -30.18 4.89
CA PRO A 165 20.13 -31.27 4.11
C PRO A 165 21.33 -30.77 3.31
N PHE A 166 22.44 -30.49 3.99
CA PHE A 166 23.76 -30.40 3.35
C PHE A 166 24.88 -31.10 4.15
N GLN A 167 24.52 -31.91 5.14
CA GLN A 167 25.48 -32.74 5.89
C GLN A 167 25.55 -34.20 5.41
N ARG A 168 24.95 -34.56 4.26
CA ARG A 168 25.03 -35.92 3.71
C ARG A 168 25.93 -36.11 2.47
N LEU A 169 26.63 -35.08 1.98
CA LEU A 169 27.52 -35.20 0.82
C LEU A 169 29.02 -35.29 1.18
N LYS A 170 29.36 -35.79 2.37
CA LYS A 170 30.76 -36.11 2.76
C LYS A 170 30.93 -37.56 3.27
N SER A 171 29.93 -38.42 3.06
CA SER A 171 29.99 -39.83 3.51
C SER A 171 30.36 -40.84 2.42
N ASP A 172 30.23 -40.48 1.14
CA ASP A 172 30.61 -41.33 0.00
C ASP A 172 31.52 -40.42 -0.86
N ARG A 173 32.86 -40.48 -0.91
CA ARG A 173 33.79 -41.61 -1.00
C ARG A 173 33.32 -42.71 -1.95
#